data_AF-W4H830-F1
#
_entry.id   AF-W4H830-F1
#
_cell.length_a   1.000
_cell.length_b   1.000
_cell.length_c   1.000
_cell.angle_alpha   90.00
_cell.angle_beta   90.00
_cell.angle_gamma   90.00
#
_symmetry.space_group_name_H-M   'P 1'
#
loop_
_entity.id
_entity.type
_entity.pdbx_description
1 polymer ?
#
loop_
_entity_poly.entity_id
_entity_poly.type
_entity_poly.pdbx_seq_one_letter_code
_entity_poly.pdbx_strand_id
1 'polypeptide(L)'
;MEKGFDDADGSMSPLVLDPRSPNGHLGSVGSMSMPSLHIKVINAMDGLQHDVVLNASSSINTLRQELVLKTSIPSDDQILLYGPPYARLDPRKSVESYQLPHASKFIFLYDRRVLSQDRPSIPRVVLHPQTVELPTAAPSTSSSHAKLLQETSSPLLRALFDYESQFQQQLLMAEAVESTAKARLAATEACVEQLDTQTRGIQAALSNLDAHHTAMQGRFTPFWADFKHAQSDHSTLLEHFDTYVHRLGSIPLHPALASDTRLTLLDCIPLDRERDWLVSCKQSQASLEAKMDSLAASFRTLSDAITEQSSAVVSVAPSSWRHTVDEFAAKVAAISSMRDTLRQNYDAVSKRVADSTQQTMDEAAATAATASMNMSFMFGSTHILEACRGLDDLFRQQADVLPNMQNADDLLKTIMNSVADAKAEAYGVVCTNLKRVSELQCNIVAFETHLGMLKDALAYQKRQFAELKHVQLLPQAYDACVVEIKRRRQYGRLFQARINEMGEAMVGMRDAEIAKREAFLREHGQHLPRDLAPGLTEKPSHCIVSMRPFDTNLPAIEEDAIDDPPNELQVLKQRCQALERQVETLQVELDEQHKASCHCDDSYSNSSRFEFIYIFIYIAMSAT
;
A
#
# COMPACT_ATOMS: atom_id res chain seq x y z
N MET A 1 -47.86 -20.05 -19.41
CA MET A 1 -47.93 -21.26 -18.57
C MET A 1 -47.01 -21.00 -17.38
N GLU A 2 -47.38 -20.18 -16.40
CA GLU A 2 -48.44 -20.35 -15.39
C GLU A 2 -48.35 -21.66 -14.60
N LYS A 3 -48.01 -21.49 -13.30
CA LYS A 3 -48.32 -22.26 -12.07
C LYS A 3 -47.07 -22.26 -11.16
N GLY A 4 -47.06 -21.79 -9.90
CA GLY A 4 -48.12 -21.37 -8.98
C GLY A 4 -48.29 -22.37 -7.82
N PHE A 5 -48.05 -21.87 -6.59
CA PHE A 5 -48.46 -22.38 -5.25
C PHE A 5 -47.73 -23.63 -4.69
N ASP A 6 -47.38 -23.75 -3.40
CA ASP A 6 -48.11 -23.37 -2.17
C ASP A 6 -47.25 -22.81 -1.01
N ASP A 7 -47.86 -21.88 -0.28
CA ASP A 7 -47.54 -21.44 1.09
C ASP A 7 -48.20 -22.38 2.12
N ALA A 8 -47.61 -22.46 3.32
CA ALA A 8 -48.30 -22.94 4.52
C ALA A 8 -48.13 -21.97 5.69
N ASP A 9 -49.29 -21.53 6.15
CA ASP A 9 -49.64 -20.50 7.10
C ASP A 9 -49.49 -20.96 8.58
N GLY A 10 -49.39 -20.01 9.50
CA GLY A 10 -49.17 -20.24 10.93
C GLY A 10 -49.47 -19.02 11.80
N SER A 11 -50.69 -18.50 11.65
CA SER A 11 -51.35 -17.43 12.41
C SER A 11 -51.56 -17.73 13.93
N MET A 12 -51.30 -16.76 14.82
CA MET A 12 -52.31 -16.02 15.62
C MET A 12 -51.70 -15.16 16.75
N SER A 13 -52.25 -13.96 16.90
CA SER A 13 -51.91 -12.82 17.80
C SER A 13 -52.71 -12.88 19.13
N PRO A 14 -52.98 -11.80 19.92
CA PRO A 14 -52.22 -10.63 20.41
C PRO A 14 -52.46 -10.30 21.93
N LEU A 15 -51.92 -9.16 22.43
CA LEU A 15 -52.25 -8.38 23.67
C LEU A 15 -51.64 -8.93 24.99
N VAL A 16 -51.07 -8.13 25.92
CA VAL A 16 -51.62 -6.97 26.67
C VAL A 16 -50.47 -6.21 27.35
N LEU A 17 -50.56 -4.87 27.41
CA LEU A 17 -49.81 -3.97 28.30
C LEU A 17 -50.46 -3.93 29.69
N ASP A 18 -49.69 -4.07 30.77
CA ASP A 18 -50.04 -3.46 32.07
C ASP A 18 -48.76 -3.15 32.90
N PRO A 19 -48.68 -2.00 33.61
CA PRO A 19 -47.43 -1.47 34.18
C PRO A 19 -47.36 -1.66 35.69
N ARG A 20 -46.30 -2.31 36.19
CA ARG A 20 -45.90 -2.20 37.61
C ARG A 20 -44.38 -2.30 37.76
N SER A 21 -43.76 -1.18 38.14
CA SER A 21 -42.44 -1.15 38.76
C SER A 21 -42.45 -1.94 40.07
N PRO A 22 -41.30 -2.49 40.48
CA PRO A 22 -40.60 -1.83 41.57
C PRO A 22 -39.08 -1.73 41.36
N ASN A 23 -38.55 -0.62 41.88
CA ASN A 23 -37.14 -0.26 42.07
C ASN A 23 -36.13 -1.43 42.05
N GLY A 24 -35.21 -1.37 41.10
CA GLY A 24 -33.90 -2.01 41.16
C GLY A 24 -32.87 -1.06 40.56
N HIS A 25 -31.88 -0.64 41.37
CA HIS A 25 -30.81 0.27 41.01
C HIS A 25 -30.18 -0.04 39.64
N LEU A 26 -30.44 0.81 38.64
CA LEU A 26 -29.49 0.99 37.55
C LEU A 26 -28.35 1.86 38.06
N GLY A 27 -27.20 1.23 38.27
CA GLY A 27 -25.94 1.94 38.25
C GLY A 27 -25.86 2.72 36.94
N SER A 28 -25.62 4.02 37.08
CA SER A 28 -25.18 4.89 36.01
C SER A 28 -23.93 4.26 35.38
N VAL A 29 -24.10 3.52 34.29
CA VAL A 29 -23.02 3.29 33.35
C VAL A 29 -22.81 4.65 32.71
N GLY A 30 -21.86 5.40 33.27
CA GLY A 30 -21.40 6.63 32.68
C GLY A 30 -21.17 6.36 31.20
N SER A 31 -21.86 7.11 30.35
CA SER A 31 -21.49 7.25 28.95
C SER A 31 -20.04 7.71 28.96
N MET A 32 -19.10 6.77 28.81
CA MET A 32 -17.72 7.11 28.55
C MET A 32 -17.75 7.78 27.20
N SER A 33 -17.69 9.11 27.21
CA SER A 33 -17.46 9.92 26.03
C SER A 33 -16.19 9.40 25.38
N MET A 34 -16.36 8.61 24.30
CA MET A 34 -15.23 8.14 23.52
C MET A 34 -14.45 9.37 23.06
N PRO A 35 -13.11 9.35 23.10
CA PRO A 35 -12.31 10.51 22.75
C PRO A 35 -12.59 10.90 21.30
N SER A 36 -13.01 12.14 21.10
CA SER A 36 -13.18 12.75 19.78
C SER A 36 -11.81 12.98 19.15
N LEU A 37 -11.62 12.44 17.95
CA LEU A 37 -10.39 12.53 17.17
C LEU A 37 -10.51 13.62 16.11
N HIS A 38 -9.51 14.48 16.02
CA HIS A 38 -9.40 15.50 14.98
C HIS A 38 -8.62 14.95 13.78
N ILE A 39 -9.32 14.74 12.68
CA ILE A 39 -8.75 14.22 11.44
C ILE A 39 -8.57 15.37 10.46
N LYS A 40 -7.32 15.62 10.09
CA LYS A 40 -6.95 16.61 9.08
C LYS A 40 -6.96 15.98 7.69
N VAL A 41 -7.72 16.58 6.78
CA VAL A 41 -7.80 16.19 5.37
C VAL A 41 -7.48 17.40 4.52
N ILE A 42 -6.56 17.24 3.57
CA ILE A 42 -6.14 18.30 2.65
C ILE A 42 -6.85 18.06 1.32
N ASN A 43 -7.59 19.05 0.83
CA ASN A 43 -8.07 19.01 -0.54
C ASN A 43 -6.89 19.31 -1.48
N ALA A 44 -6.49 18.32 -2.27
CA ALA A 44 -5.34 18.44 -3.16
C ALA A 44 -5.60 19.42 -4.32
N MET A 45 -6.86 19.73 -4.62
CA MET A 45 -7.23 20.63 -5.71
C MET A 45 -6.96 22.09 -5.39
N ASP A 46 -7.23 22.53 -4.16
CA ASP A 46 -7.11 23.93 -3.73
C ASP A 46 -6.13 24.12 -2.55
N GLY A 47 -5.62 23.05 -1.96
CA GLY A 47 -4.72 23.08 -0.81
C GLY A 47 -5.39 23.42 0.52
N LEU A 48 -6.72 23.50 0.58
CA LEU A 48 -7.44 23.80 1.82
C LEU A 48 -7.40 22.60 2.77
N GLN A 49 -7.15 22.89 4.03
CA GLN A 49 -7.19 21.88 5.09
C GLN A 49 -8.54 21.90 5.81
N HIS A 50 -9.15 20.73 5.89
CA HIS A 50 -10.41 20.49 6.59
C HIS A 50 -10.15 19.64 7.84
N ASP A 51 -10.55 20.16 8.99
CA ASP A 51 -10.57 19.43 10.25
C ASP A 51 -11.95 18.78 10.42
N VAL A 52 -11.96 17.45 10.63
CA VAL A 52 -13.15 16.63 10.82
C VAL A 52 -13.05 15.90 12.15
N VAL A 53 -14.07 16.05 12.99
CA VAL A 53 -14.13 15.43 14.31
C VAL A 53 -14.88 14.12 14.22
N LEU A 54 -14.22 13.00 14.54
CA LEU A 54 -14.80 11.65 14.49
C LEU A 54 -14.41 10.83 15.72
N ASN A 55 -15.15 9.77 16.00
CA ASN A 55 -14.78 8.78 17.03
C ASN A 55 -13.91 7.67 16.41
N ALA A 56 -13.09 6.98 17.22
CA ALA A 56 -12.20 5.90 16.77
C ALA A 56 -12.93 4.77 16.01
N SER A 57 -14.15 4.44 16.43
CA SER A 57 -15.01 3.42 15.81
C SER A 57 -15.72 3.87 14.53
N SER A 58 -15.64 5.15 14.18
CA SER A 58 -16.29 5.69 12.97
C SER A 58 -15.67 5.06 11.73
N SER A 59 -16.50 4.82 10.71
CA SER A 59 -16.01 4.32 9.42
C SER A 59 -15.38 5.44 8.59
N ILE A 60 -14.49 5.08 7.66
CA ILE A 60 -14.03 6.02 6.63
C ILE A 60 -15.20 6.55 5.80
N ASN A 61 -16.28 5.79 5.64
CA ASN A 61 -17.49 6.32 4.99
C ASN A 61 -18.12 7.49 5.76
N THR A 62 -18.04 7.49 7.10
CA THR A 62 -18.48 8.62 7.93
C THR A 62 -17.61 9.84 7.68
N LEU A 63 -16.29 9.66 7.58
CA LEU A 63 -15.36 10.73 7.16
C LEU A 63 -15.73 11.30 5.79
N ARG A 64 -16.07 10.45 4.82
CA ARG A 64 -16.49 10.90 3.47
C ARG A 64 -17.75 11.75 3.53
N GLN A 65 -18.74 11.38 4.36
CA GLN A 65 -19.98 12.13 4.54
C GLN A 65 -19.74 13.52 5.15
N GLU A 66 -18.93 13.60 6.20
CA GLU A 66 -18.53 14.87 6.80
C GLU A 66 -17.76 15.77 5.82
N LEU A 67 -16.93 15.18 4.97
CA LEU A 67 -16.23 15.92 3.91
C LEU A 67 -17.20 16.47 2.85
N VAL A 68 -18.34 15.83 2.57
CA VAL A 68 -19.36 16.40 1.66
C VAL A 68 -19.83 17.75 2.18
N LEU A 69 -20.10 17.85 3.49
CA LEU A 69 -20.60 19.08 4.12
C LEU A 69 -19.57 20.22 4.03
N LYS A 70 -18.27 19.90 4.08
CA LYS A 70 -17.18 20.89 4.07
C LYS A 70 -16.68 21.25 2.67
N THR A 71 -16.78 20.34 1.70
CA THR A 71 -16.15 20.47 0.38
C THR A 71 -17.13 20.49 -0.78
N SER A 72 -18.38 20.09 -0.56
CA SER A 72 -19.39 19.87 -1.61
C SER A 72 -18.98 18.84 -2.68
N ILE A 73 -17.98 18.00 -2.40
CA ILE A 73 -17.59 16.87 -3.26
C ILE A 73 -18.44 15.65 -2.85
N PRO A 74 -19.31 15.13 -3.72
CA PRO A 74 -20.13 13.95 -3.43
C PRO A 74 -19.27 12.75 -3.06
N SER A 75 -19.73 11.91 -2.13
CA SER A 75 -18.93 10.78 -1.64
C SER A 75 -18.38 9.92 -2.77
N ASP A 76 -19.17 9.59 -3.79
CA ASP A 76 -18.75 8.73 -4.92
C ASP A 76 -17.64 9.33 -5.80
N ASP A 77 -17.52 10.65 -5.78
CA ASP A 77 -16.49 11.40 -6.51
C ASP A 77 -15.24 11.68 -5.65
N GLN A 78 -15.27 11.37 -4.35
CA GLN A 78 -14.12 11.52 -3.47
C GLN A 78 -13.11 10.39 -3.66
N ILE A 79 -11.88 10.75 -3.97
CA ILE A 79 -10.71 9.87 -3.91
C ILE A 79 -9.89 10.32 -2.69
N LEU A 80 -9.68 9.42 -1.74
CA LEU A 80 -8.89 9.67 -0.53
C LEU A 80 -7.62 8.84 -0.55
N LEU A 81 -6.46 9.49 -0.64
CA LEU A 81 -5.15 8.85 -0.48
C LEU A 81 -4.60 9.13 0.91
N TYR A 82 -4.18 8.07 1.59
CA TYR A 82 -3.55 8.12 2.91
C TYR A 82 -2.14 7.54 2.83
N GLY A 83 -1.16 8.24 3.37
CA GLY A 83 0.24 7.83 3.33
C GLY A 83 1.21 8.87 3.91
N PRO A 84 2.53 8.62 3.83
CA PRO A 84 3.20 7.55 3.08
C PRO A 84 3.19 6.15 3.76
N PRO A 85 3.33 5.04 3.00
CA PRO A 85 3.16 4.97 1.55
C PRO A 85 1.71 5.27 1.16
N TYR A 86 1.49 5.93 0.01
CA TYR A 86 0.17 6.42 -0.38
C TYR A 86 -0.70 5.32 -0.98
N ALA A 87 -1.83 5.05 -0.32
CA ALA A 87 -2.84 4.10 -0.76
C ALA A 87 -4.25 4.65 -0.54
N ARG A 88 -5.22 4.13 -1.29
CA ARG A 88 -6.62 4.53 -1.15
C ARG A 88 -7.20 4.01 0.17
N LEU A 89 -7.97 4.86 0.86
CA LEU A 89 -8.73 4.44 2.05
C LEU A 89 -9.95 3.58 1.64
N ASP A 90 -10.15 2.45 2.32
CA ASP A 90 -11.35 1.60 2.16
C ASP A 90 -12.51 2.21 2.98
N PRO A 91 -13.63 2.58 2.34
CA PRO A 91 -14.78 3.18 3.02
C PRO A 91 -15.36 2.33 4.17
N ARG A 92 -15.18 1.00 4.12
CA ARG A 92 -15.75 0.06 5.09
C ARG A 92 -14.91 -0.08 6.36
N LYS A 93 -13.65 0.34 6.32
CA LYS A 93 -12.73 0.24 7.46
C LYS A 93 -12.95 1.38 8.45
N SER A 94 -12.57 1.16 9.71
CA SER A 94 -12.66 2.18 10.77
C SER A 94 -11.47 3.14 10.72
N VAL A 95 -11.65 4.32 11.31
CA VAL A 95 -10.59 5.31 11.55
C VAL A 95 -9.42 4.69 12.34
N GLU A 96 -9.73 3.91 13.38
CA GLU A 96 -8.75 3.20 14.20
C GLU A 96 -7.91 2.18 13.42
N SER A 97 -8.49 1.49 12.43
CA SER A 97 -7.73 0.52 11.62
C SER A 97 -6.59 1.14 10.81
N TYR A 98 -6.67 2.46 10.57
CA TYR A 98 -5.63 3.26 9.94
C TYR A 98 -4.81 4.08 10.94
N GLN A 99 -5.03 3.91 12.26
CA GLN A 99 -4.34 4.62 13.33
C GLN A 99 -4.42 6.15 13.16
N LEU A 100 -5.59 6.64 12.75
CA LEU A 100 -5.83 8.06 12.51
C LEU A 100 -6.27 8.77 13.80
N PRO A 101 -5.82 10.01 14.06
CA PRO A 101 -4.81 10.76 13.32
C PRO A 101 -3.39 10.21 13.57
N HIS A 102 -2.55 10.22 12.54
CA HIS A 102 -1.16 9.77 12.62
C HIS A 102 -0.23 10.94 12.34
N ALA A 103 0.78 11.18 13.19
CA ALA A 103 1.61 12.39 13.13
C ALA A 103 2.42 12.55 11.82
N SER A 104 2.86 11.44 11.23
CA SER A 104 3.69 11.46 10.01
C SER A 104 2.95 11.09 8.72
N LYS A 105 1.61 11.01 8.77
CA LYS A 105 0.81 10.64 7.59
C LYS A 105 -0.28 11.65 7.31
N PHE A 106 -0.58 11.79 6.02
CA PHE A 106 -1.48 12.79 5.50
C PHE A 106 -2.62 12.12 4.74
N ILE A 107 -3.78 12.78 4.74
CA ILE A 107 -4.92 12.39 3.92
C ILE A 107 -5.13 13.48 2.87
N PHE A 108 -5.01 13.10 1.60
CA PHE A 108 -5.32 13.96 0.47
C PHE A 108 -6.65 13.55 -0.15
N LEU A 109 -7.51 14.54 -0.36
CA LEU A 109 -8.78 14.43 -1.06
C LEU A 109 -8.64 14.95 -2.49
N TYR A 110 -9.12 14.17 -3.46
CA TYR A 110 -9.20 14.54 -4.87
C TYR A 110 -10.64 14.41 -5.36
N ASP A 111 -11.02 15.29 -6.29
CA ASP A 111 -12.35 15.30 -6.93
C ASP A 111 -12.29 14.59 -8.29
N ARG A 112 -12.91 13.41 -8.38
CA ARG A 112 -12.98 12.61 -9.61
C ARG A 112 -13.66 13.35 -10.77
N ARG A 113 -14.59 14.27 -10.50
CA ARG A 113 -15.30 15.03 -11.54
C ARG A 113 -14.35 15.92 -12.31
N VAL A 114 -13.39 16.53 -11.62
CA VAL A 114 -12.36 17.40 -12.23
C VAL A 114 -11.45 16.60 -13.15
N LEU A 115 -11.16 15.35 -12.80
CA LEU A 115 -10.36 14.43 -13.64
C LEU A 115 -11.12 14.00 -14.90
N SER A 116 -12.46 13.99 -14.85
CA SER A 116 -13.32 13.53 -15.94
C SER A 116 -13.74 14.65 -16.91
N GLN A 117 -13.54 15.91 -16.54
CA GLN A 117 -13.87 17.06 -17.37
C GLN A 117 -12.75 17.35 -18.38
N ASP A 118 -13.09 17.66 -19.63
CA ASP A 118 -12.09 17.92 -20.67
C ASP A 118 -11.29 19.22 -20.38
N ARG A 119 -11.98 20.28 -19.96
CA ARG A 119 -11.38 21.55 -19.49
C ARG A 119 -12.01 22.01 -18.16
N PRO A 120 -11.33 21.81 -17.02
CA PRO A 120 -11.83 22.34 -15.76
C PRO A 120 -11.75 23.87 -15.77
N SER A 121 -12.79 24.52 -15.26
CA SER A 121 -12.80 25.97 -15.08
C SER A 121 -11.75 26.34 -14.03
N ILE A 122 -10.78 27.17 -14.41
CA ILE A 122 -9.80 27.70 -13.46
C ILE A 122 -10.53 28.69 -12.54
N PRO A 123 -10.54 28.46 -11.21
CA PRO A 123 -11.19 29.36 -10.29
C PRO A 123 -10.43 30.69 -10.22
N ARG A 124 -11.17 31.81 -10.21
CA ARG A 124 -10.58 33.12 -9.95
C ARG A 124 -10.24 33.21 -8.47
N VAL A 125 -8.97 33.45 -8.15
CA VAL A 125 -8.49 33.60 -6.79
C VAL A 125 -8.29 35.09 -6.49
N VAL A 126 -8.88 35.56 -5.39
CA VAL A 126 -8.69 36.93 -4.90
C VAL A 126 -8.46 36.86 -3.40
N LEU A 127 -7.27 37.27 -2.97
CA LEU A 127 -6.94 37.40 -1.56
C LEU A 127 -7.50 38.72 -1.01
N HIS A 128 -7.87 38.72 0.26
CA HIS A 128 -8.44 39.89 0.94
C HIS A 128 -7.57 40.24 2.14
N PRO A 129 -7.50 41.52 2.54
CA PRO A 129 -8.27 42.68 2.05
C PRO A 129 -7.68 43.40 0.82
N GLN A 130 -8.55 43.91 -0.07
CA GLN A 130 -8.15 44.63 -1.31
C GLN A 130 -8.06 46.15 -1.16
N THR A 131 -8.67 46.73 -0.13
CA THR A 131 -8.72 48.16 0.14
C THR A 131 -8.48 48.40 1.63
N VAL A 132 -7.85 49.52 1.98
CA VAL A 132 -7.72 49.98 3.37
C VAL A 132 -9.03 50.66 3.77
N GLU A 133 -9.65 50.22 4.86
CA GLU A 133 -10.81 50.92 5.42
C GLU A 133 -10.33 52.07 6.31
N LEU A 134 -10.46 53.31 5.81
CA LEU A 134 -10.03 54.50 6.54
C LEU A 134 -11.11 54.98 7.52
N PRO A 135 -10.75 55.29 8.79
CA PRO A 135 -11.67 55.88 9.74
C PRO A 135 -12.20 57.24 9.22
N THR A 136 -13.50 57.30 8.91
CA THR A 136 -14.15 58.50 8.34
C THR A 136 -14.76 59.41 9.40
N ALA A 137 -14.93 58.92 10.62
CA ALA A 137 -15.46 59.70 11.74
C ALA A 137 -14.35 60.53 12.39
N ALA A 138 -14.65 61.79 12.72
CA ALA A 138 -13.75 62.62 13.52
C ALA A 138 -13.45 61.91 14.85
N PRO A 139 -12.19 61.92 15.31
CA PRO A 139 -11.83 61.29 16.57
C PRO A 139 -12.69 61.86 17.71
N SER A 140 -13.23 60.98 18.55
CA SER A 140 -14.07 61.39 19.67
C SER A 140 -13.22 62.18 20.68
N THR A 141 -13.53 63.46 20.87
CA THR A 141 -12.87 64.33 21.86
C THR A 141 -13.20 63.87 23.27
N SER A 142 -12.32 63.05 23.86
CA SER A 142 -12.53 62.46 25.18
C SER A 142 -11.94 63.30 26.32
N SER A 143 -10.92 64.12 26.06
CA SER A 143 -10.24 64.91 27.10
C SER A 143 -10.98 66.21 27.42
N SER A 144 -10.92 66.62 28.69
CA SER A 144 -11.51 67.87 29.19
C SER A 144 -10.86 69.10 28.55
N HIS A 145 -9.54 69.08 28.32
CA HIS A 145 -8.83 70.17 27.63
C HIS A 145 -9.22 70.26 26.15
N ALA A 146 -9.43 69.14 25.43
CA ALA A 146 -9.82 69.17 24.02
C ALA A 146 -11.19 69.82 23.83
N LYS A 147 -12.16 69.57 24.73
CA LYS A 147 -13.48 70.24 24.70
C LYS A 147 -13.36 71.75 24.93
N LEU A 148 -12.54 72.17 25.89
CA LEU A 148 -12.28 73.59 26.18
C LEU A 148 -11.61 74.31 25.01
N LEU A 149 -10.63 73.67 24.36
CA LEU A 149 -9.97 74.22 23.17
C LEU A 149 -10.89 74.21 21.95
N GLN A 150 -11.85 73.30 21.88
CA GLN A 150 -12.82 73.24 20.79
C GLN A 150 -13.80 74.42 20.81
N GLU A 151 -14.22 74.83 22.00
CA GLU A 151 -15.23 75.88 22.24
C GLU A 151 -14.64 77.30 22.36
N THR A 152 -13.32 77.45 22.30
CA THR A 152 -12.63 78.75 22.48
C THR A 152 -12.81 79.70 21.29
N SER A 153 -12.89 81.01 21.56
CA SER A 153 -12.87 82.06 20.54
C SER A 153 -11.45 82.50 20.15
N SER A 154 -10.41 81.99 20.81
CA SER A 154 -9.02 82.33 20.52
C SER A 154 -8.50 81.54 19.32
N PRO A 155 -8.04 82.19 18.24
CA PRO A 155 -7.53 81.50 17.06
C PRO A 155 -6.27 80.68 17.34
N LEU A 156 -5.46 81.08 18.32
CA LEU A 156 -4.23 80.37 18.70
C LEU A 156 -4.51 79.08 19.48
N LEU A 157 -5.46 79.12 20.43
CA LEU A 157 -5.89 77.92 21.16
C LEU A 157 -6.65 76.96 20.25
N ARG A 158 -7.42 77.49 19.29
CA ARG A 158 -8.07 76.71 18.25
C ARG A 158 -7.05 75.99 17.35
N ALA A 159 -5.95 76.65 16.99
CA ALA A 159 -4.88 76.03 16.23
C ALA A 159 -4.23 74.84 16.96
N LEU A 160 -4.04 74.91 18.28
CA LEU A 160 -3.53 73.77 19.07
C LEU A 160 -4.45 72.54 18.97
N PHE A 161 -5.76 72.75 19.10
CA PHE A 161 -6.76 71.69 18.94
C PHE A 161 -6.75 71.10 17.52
N ASP A 162 -6.66 71.96 16.51
CA ASP A 162 -6.64 71.53 15.10
C ASP A 162 -5.37 70.71 14.80
N TYR A 163 -4.21 71.06 15.36
CA TYR A 163 -3.00 70.23 15.27
C TYR A 163 -3.20 68.89 15.98
N GLU A 164 -3.63 68.85 17.24
CA GLU A 164 -3.85 67.60 17.97
C GLU A 164 -4.79 66.65 17.21
N SER A 165 -5.88 67.19 16.67
CA SER A 165 -6.85 66.45 15.85
C SER A 165 -6.24 65.90 14.57
N GLN A 166 -5.40 66.68 13.87
CA GLN A 166 -4.73 66.25 12.64
C GLN A 166 -3.71 65.13 12.91
N PHE A 167 -2.90 65.24 13.96
CA PHE A 167 -1.97 64.18 14.35
C PHE A 167 -2.71 62.90 14.77
N GLN A 168 -3.81 63.04 15.50
CA GLN A 168 -4.66 61.90 15.88
C GLN A 168 -5.26 61.21 14.64
N GLN A 169 -5.75 61.99 13.67
CA GLN A 169 -6.28 61.46 12.42
C GLN A 169 -5.20 60.70 11.63
N GLN A 170 -3.99 61.26 11.52
CA GLN A 170 -2.87 60.59 10.84
C GLN A 170 -2.48 59.27 11.53
N LEU A 171 -2.48 59.23 12.88
CA LEU A 171 -2.24 58.00 13.63
C LEU A 171 -3.33 56.94 13.37
N LEU A 172 -4.60 57.32 13.38
CA LEU A 172 -5.71 56.39 13.10
C LEU A 172 -5.64 55.83 11.66
N MET A 173 -5.28 56.67 10.68
CA MET A 173 -5.04 56.22 9.31
C MET A 173 -3.87 55.25 9.23
N ALA A 174 -2.78 55.52 9.95
CA ALA A 174 -1.60 54.65 10.01
C ALA A 174 -1.92 53.28 10.65
N GLU A 175 -2.71 53.26 11.72
CA GLU A 175 -3.19 52.02 12.36
C GLU A 175 -4.07 51.19 11.42
N ALA A 176 -4.94 51.84 10.63
CA ALA A 176 -5.75 51.16 9.62
C ALA A 176 -4.89 50.55 8.49
N VAL A 177 -3.88 51.28 8.01
CA VAL A 177 -2.92 50.78 7.01
C VAL A 177 -2.14 49.58 7.56
N GLU A 178 -1.60 49.67 8.78
CA GLU A 178 -0.85 48.56 9.39
C GLU A 178 -1.73 47.31 9.60
N SER A 179 -2.96 47.49 10.09
CA SER A 179 -3.90 46.38 10.28
C SER A 179 -4.22 45.68 8.96
N THR A 180 -4.46 46.46 7.89
CA THR A 180 -4.66 45.95 6.53
C THR A 180 -3.43 45.19 6.02
N ALA A 181 -2.23 45.76 6.19
CA ALA A 181 -0.97 45.15 5.77
C ALA A 181 -0.71 43.80 6.48
N LYS A 182 -0.98 43.71 7.79
CA LYS A 182 -0.90 42.45 8.56
C LYS A 182 -1.90 41.41 8.07
N ALA A 183 -3.14 41.82 7.79
CA ALA A 183 -4.16 40.92 7.24
C ALA A 183 -3.77 40.38 5.86
N ARG A 184 -3.16 41.22 4.99
CA ARG A 184 -2.65 40.77 3.68
C ARG A 184 -1.47 39.81 3.81
N LEU A 185 -0.56 40.04 4.75
CA LEU A 185 0.53 39.10 5.03
C LEU A 185 -0.02 37.74 5.44
N ALA A 186 -0.94 37.69 6.40
CA ALA A 186 -1.57 36.43 6.83
C ALA A 186 -2.30 35.71 5.68
N ALA A 187 -3.02 36.45 4.81
CA ALA A 187 -3.66 35.88 3.63
C ALA A 187 -2.65 35.32 2.62
N THR A 188 -1.51 36.01 2.45
CA THR A 188 -0.43 35.60 1.55
C THR A 188 0.29 34.35 2.09
N GLU A 189 0.62 34.32 3.39
CA GLU A 189 1.20 33.16 4.07
C GLU A 189 0.31 31.92 3.93
N ALA A 190 -0.98 32.06 4.22
CA ALA A 190 -1.94 30.97 4.08
C ALA A 190 -2.03 30.48 2.63
N CYS A 191 -2.02 31.39 1.64
CA CYS A 191 -2.05 31.02 0.22
C CYS A 191 -0.78 30.25 -0.20
N VAL A 192 0.39 30.68 0.26
CA VAL A 192 1.67 29.98 -0.01
C VAL A 192 1.72 28.62 0.67
N GLU A 193 1.20 28.48 1.90
CA GLU A 193 1.07 27.18 2.55
C GLU A 193 0.15 26.24 1.73
N GLN A 194 -0.98 26.75 1.25
CA GLN A 194 -1.88 25.96 0.40
C GLN A 194 -1.19 25.53 -0.91
N LEU A 195 -0.36 26.38 -1.54
CA LEU A 195 0.43 26.00 -2.72
C LEU A 195 1.43 24.85 -2.41
N ASP A 196 2.09 24.89 -1.25
CA ASP A 196 2.99 23.83 -0.79
C ASP A 196 2.20 22.52 -0.57
N THR A 197 1.03 22.60 0.04
CA THR A 197 0.16 21.43 0.24
C THR A 197 -0.36 20.83 -1.07
N GLN A 198 -0.68 21.65 -2.09
CA GLN A 198 -1.04 21.17 -3.44
C GLN A 198 0.13 20.43 -4.08
N THR A 199 1.35 20.96 -3.93
CA THR A 199 2.58 20.29 -4.41
C THR A 199 2.71 18.90 -3.77
N ARG A 200 2.53 18.80 -2.45
CA ARG A 200 2.52 17.50 -1.74
C ARG A 200 1.39 16.59 -2.20
N GLY A 201 0.22 17.16 -2.52
CA GLY A 201 -0.93 16.42 -3.06
C GLY A 201 -0.64 15.79 -4.42
N ILE A 202 0.07 16.49 -5.31
CA ILE A 202 0.53 15.91 -6.59
C ILE A 202 1.55 14.79 -6.31
N GLN A 203 2.54 15.04 -5.44
CA GLN A 203 3.56 14.04 -5.09
C GLN A 203 2.95 12.78 -4.48
N ALA A 204 1.89 12.91 -3.67
CA ALA A 204 1.16 11.78 -3.11
C ALA A 204 0.50 10.92 -4.21
N ALA A 205 -0.08 11.56 -5.23
CA ALA A 205 -0.66 10.87 -6.38
C ALA A 205 0.41 10.19 -7.25
N LEU A 206 1.55 10.86 -7.49
CA LEU A 206 2.69 10.29 -8.22
C LEU A 206 3.30 9.09 -7.48
N SER A 207 3.53 9.21 -6.17
CA SER A 207 4.03 8.09 -5.35
C SER A 207 3.07 6.90 -5.35
N ASN A 208 1.75 7.14 -5.39
CA ASN A 208 0.77 6.09 -5.56
C ASN A 208 0.86 5.44 -6.96
N LEU A 209 1.04 6.23 -8.02
CA LEU A 209 1.28 5.73 -9.38
C LEU A 209 2.54 4.86 -9.45
N ASP A 210 3.65 5.29 -8.83
CA ASP A 210 4.90 4.53 -8.79
C ASP A 210 4.73 3.18 -8.06
N ALA A 211 3.94 3.14 -6.99
CA ALA A 211 3.61 1.90 -6.31
C ALA A 211 2.83 0.94 -7.21
N HIS A 212 1.88 1.45 -8.02
CA HIS A 212 1.16 0.65 -9.01
C HIS A 212 2.08 0.18 -10.15
N HIS A 213 2.99 1.03 -10.63
CA HIS A 213 3.98 0.68 -11.64
C HIS A 213 4.92 -0.43 -11.17
N THR A 214 5.44 -0.31 -9.94
CA THR A 214 6.28 -1.33 -9.30
C THR A 214 5.55 -2.67 -9.20
N ALA A 215 4.27 -2.66 -8.80
CA ALA A 215 3.46 -3.87 -8.73
C ALA A 215 3.22 -4.49 -10.12
N MET A 216 2.93 -3.67 -11.15
CA MET A 216 2.77 -4.10 -12.53
C MET A 216 4.06 -4.76 -13.05
N GLN A 217 5.21 -4.12 -12.84
CA GLN A 217 6.53 -4.64 -13.22
C GLN A 217 6.84 -5.97 -12.53
N GLY A 218 6.52 -6.08 -11.23
CA GLY A 218 6.66 -7.30 -10.45
C GLY A 218 5.83 -8.47 -10.97
N ARG A 219 4.70 -8.21 -11.64
CA ARG A 219 3.85 -9.24 -12.27
C ARG A 219 4.26 -9.57 -13.71
N PHE A 220 4.74 -8.57 -14.46
CA PHE A 220 5.13 -8.72 -15.85
C PHE A 220 6.46 -9.46 -16.01
N THR A 221 7.49 -9.07 -15.26
CA THR A 221 8.85 -9.64 -15.36
C THR A 221 8.89 -11.17 -15.23
N PRO A 222 8.35 -11.79 -14.17
CA PRO A 222 8.37 -13.26 -14.05
C PRO A 222 7.54 -13.95 -15.12
N PHE A 223 6.41 -13.35 -15.53
CA PHE A 223 5.59 -13.89 -16.60
C PHE A 223 6.32 -13.86 -17.96
N TRP A 224 7.02 -12.77 -18.25
CA TRP A 224 7.78 -12.63 -19.49
C TRP A 224 8.92 -13.66 -19.57
N ALA A 225 9.59 -13.92 -18.44
CA ALA A 225 10.60 -14.97 -18.35
C ALA A 225 9.99 -16.37 -18.60
N ASP A 226 8.85 -16.69 -17.99
CA ASP A 226 8.13 -17.95 -18.23
C ASP A 226 7.70 -18.11 -19.69
N PHE A 227 7.18 -17.04 -20.31
CA PHE A 227 6.86 -17.02 -21.73
C PHE A 227 8.09 -17.31 -22.59
N LYS A 228 9.22 -16.65 -22.33
CA LYS A 228 10.45 -16.86 -23.11
C LYS A 228 11.01 -18.28 -22.97
N HIS A 229 10.93 -18.87 -21.78
CA HIS A 229 11.28 -20.26 -21.58
C HIS A 229 10.37 -21.19 -22.39
N ALA A 230 9.04 -21.02 -22.26
CA ALA A 230 8.07 -21.82 -23.00
C ALA A 230 8.24 -21.68 -24.52
N GLN A 231 8.50 -20.46 -25.01
CA GLN A 231 8.78 -20.19 -26.42
C GLN A 231 10.00 -20.98 -26.92
N SER A 232 11.07 -21.04 -26.13
CA SER A 232 12.28 -21.80 -26.47
C SER A 232 12.00 -23.31 -26.52
N ASP A 233 11.29 -23.84 -25.52
CA ASP A 233 10.91 -25.25 -25.47
C ASP A 233 10.02 -25.63 -26.65
N HIS A 234 9.00 -24.82 -26.92
CA HIS A 234 8.08 -25.01 -28.04
C HIS A 234 8.82 -24.98 -29.37
N SER A 235 9.71 -24.01 -29.58
CA SER A 235 10.51 -23.92 -30.81
C SER A 235 11.38 -25.15 -31.02
N THR A 236 12.01 -25.65 -29.96
CA THR A 236 12.83 -26.88 -30.00
C THR A 236 11.99 -28.09 -30.41
N LEU A 237 10.79 -28.23 -29.84
CA LEU A 237 9.86 -29.31 -30.19
C LEU A 237 9.43 -29.25 -31.66
N LEU A 238 9.14 -28.05 -32.18
CA LEU A 238 8.71 -27.89 -33.56
C LEU A 238 9.84 -28.14 -34.57
N GLU A 239 11.06 -27.71 -34.26
CA GLU A 239 12.23 -27.86 -35.13
C GLU A 239 12.67 -29.33 -35.22
N HIS A 240 12.67 -30.04 -34.10
CA HIS A 240 13.18 -31.42 -34.02
C HIS A 240 12.10 -32.49 -34.20
N PHE A 241 10.85 -32.11 -34.51
CA PHE A 241 9.74 -33.05 -34.61
C PHE A 241 10.03 -34.22 -35.57
N ASP A 242 10.50 -33.94 -36.78
CA ASP A 242 10.82 -34.98 -37.77
C ASP A 242 12.00 -35.87 -37.32
N THR A 243 12.94 -35.31 -36.55
CA THR A 243 14.02 -36.10 -35.93
C THR A 243 13.47 -37.08 -34.89
N TYR A 244 12.49 -36.65 -34.08
CA TYR A 244 11.82 -37.54 -33.12
C TYR A 244 11.04 -38.63 -33.83
N VAL A 245 10.29 -38.29 -34.88
CA VAL A 245 9.57 -39.27 -35.72
C VAL A 245 10.52 -40.30 -36.34
N HIS A 246 11.64 -39.86 -36.91
CA HIS A 246 12.65 -40.77 -37.47
C HIS A 246 13.24 -41.69 -36.39
N ARG A 247 13.52 -41.16 -35.20
CA ARG A 247 14.01 -41.94 -34.07
C ARG A 247 13.00 -43.03 -33.66
N LEU A 248 11.71 -42.71 -33.59
CA LEU A 248 10.66 -43.70 -33.29
C LEU A 248 10.62 -44.83 -34.33
N GLY A 249 10.81 -44.52 -35.61
CA GLY A 249 10.88 -45.54 -36.66
C GLY A 249 12.14 -46.42 -36.61
N SER A 250 13.21 -45.95 -35.95
CA SER A 250 14.44 -46.74 -35.77
C SER A 250 14.40 -47.69 -34.57
N ILE A 251 13.44 -47.54 -33.65
CA ILE A 251 13.36 -48.34 -32.42
C ILE A 251 12.36 -49.49 -32.66
N PRO A 252 12.84 -50.75 -32.75
CA PRO A 252 11.96 -51.90 -32.91
C PRO A 252 11.21 -52.21 -31.61
N LEU A 253 9.97 -52.68 -31.76
CA LEU A 253 9.21 -53.25 -30.65
C LEU A 253 9.80 -54.59 -30.24
N HIS A 254 9.67 -54.91 -28.95
CA HIS A 254 10.00 -56.24 -28.45
C HIS A 254 9.14 -57.28 -29.19
N PRO A 255 9.67 -58.46 -29.56
CA PRO A 255 8.91 -59.47 -30.33
C PRO A 255 7.54 -59.83 -29.72
N ALA A 256 7.44 -59.86 -28.39
CA ALA A 256 6.18 -60.11 -27.69
C ALA A 256 5.14 -58.96 -27.76
N LEU A 257 5.54 -57.77 -28.21
CA LEU A 257 4.70 -56.59 -28.42
C LEU A 257 4.45 -56.29 -29.92
N ALA A 258 5.28 -56.85 -30.80
CA ALA A 258 5.17 -56.67 -32.23
C ALA A 258 3.96 -57.42 -32.81
N SER A 259 3.44 -56.93 -33.93
CA SER A 259 2.36 -57.55 -34.72
C SER A 259 2.57 -57.26 -36.20
N ASP A 260 1.83 -57.91 -37.10
CA ASP A 260 1.96 -57.72 -38.55
C ASP A 260 1.82 -56.25 -39.00
N THR A 261 1.12 -55.42 -38.20
CA THR A 261 0.89 -54.00 -38.47
C THR A 261 1.68 -53.06 -37.55
N ARG A 262 2.46 -53.58 -36.59
CA ARG A 262 3.24 -52.76 -35.63
C ARG A 262 4.60 -53.39 -35.37
N LEU A 263 5.65 -52.78 -35.89
CA LEU A 263 7.02 -53.29 -35.81
C LEU A 263 7.93 -52.35 -35.01
N THR A 264 7.65 -51.05 -35.05
CA THR A 264 8.46 -50.00 -34.43
C THR A 264 7.60 -49.14 -33.50
N LEU A 265 8.23 -48.29 -32.68
CA LEU A 265 7.49 -47.34 -31.84
C LEU A 265 6.66 -46.34 -32.65
N LEU A 266 7.08 -46.03 -33.88
CA LEU A 266 6.33 -45.14 -34.76
C LEU A 266 4.96 -45.72 -35.13
N ASP A 267 4.86 -47.03 -35.29
CA ASP A 267 3.60 -47.72 -35.65
C ASP A 267 2.59 -47.71 -34.49
N CYS A 268 3.00 -47.29 -33.29
CA CYS A 268 2.14 -47.16 -32.11
C CYS A 268 1.48 -45.79 -31.98
N ILE A 269 1.80 -44.82 -32.85
CA ILE A 269 1.24 -43.46 -32.79
C ILE A 269 0.49 -43.09 -34.07
N PRO A 270 -0.59 -42.27 -33.98
CA PRO A 270 -1.31 -41.79 -35.15
C PRO A 270 -0.56 -40.63 -35.84
N LEU A 271 0.50 -40.95 -36.58
CA LEU A 271 1.44 -39.97 -37.15
C LEU A 271 0.78 -38.83 -37.94
N ASP A 272 -0.23 -39.13 -38.76
CA ASP A 272 -0.91 -38.10 -39.56
C ASP A 272 -1.62 -37.06 -38.67
N ARG A 273 -2.23 -37.51 -37.55
CA ARG A 273 -2.83 -36.61 -36.57
C ARG A 273 -1.79 -35.75 -35.86
N GLU A 274 -0.64 -36.35 -35.52
CA GLU A 274 0.47 -35.60 -34.90
C GLU A 274 1.05 -34.54 -35.83
N ARG A 275 1.11 -34.81 -37.15
CA ARG A 275 1.54 -33.83 -38.16
C ARG A 275 0.53 -32.70 -38.35
N ASP A 276 -0.77 -33.01 -38.38
CA ASP A 276 -1.82 -31.99 -38.40
C ASP A 276 -1.75 -31.11 -37.13
N TRP A 277 -1.51 -31.75 -35.98
CA TRP A 277 -1.33 -31.07 -34.71
C TRP A 277 -0.09 -30.16 -34.69
N LEU A 278 1.04 -30.60 -35.26
CA LEU A 278 2.25 -29.80 -35.44
C LEU A 278 1.96 -28.50 -36.19
N VAL A 279 1.16 -28.54 -37.26
CA VAL A 279 0.78 -27.35 -38.03
C VAL A 279 -0.07 -26.41 -37.18
N SER A 280 -1.04 -26.94 -36.42
CA SER A 280 -1.84 -26.15 -35.47
C SER A 280 -0.96 -25.48 -34.40
N CYS A 281 0.00 -26.21 -33.81
CA CYS A 281 0.95 -25.68 -32.85
C CYS A 281 1.84 -24.58 -33.43
N LYS A 282 2.33 -24.72 -34.67
CA LYS A 282 3.10 -23.68 -35.39
C LYS A 282 2.30 -22.38 -35.54
N GLN A 283 1.05 -22.48 -35.97
CA GLN A 283 0.16 -21.31 -36.14
C GLN A 283 -0.16 -20.66 -34.80
N SER A 284 -0.47 -21.47 -33.78
CA SER A 284 -0.72 -21.00 -32.41
C SER A 284 0.48 -20.28 -31.82
N GLN A 285 1.70 -20.81 -32.01
CA GLN A 285 2.95 -20.18 -31.56
C GLN A 285 3.14 -18.81 -32.20
N ALA A 286 3.08 -18.72 -33.53
CA ALA A 286 3.24 -17.45 -34.24
C ALA A 286 2.18 -16.41 -33.82
N SER A 287 0.92 -16.84 -33.62
CA SER A 287 -0.15 -15.93 -33.18
C SER A 287 0.06 -15.41 -31.76
N LEU A 288 0.49 -16.27 -30.83
CA LEU A 288 0.75 -15.86 -29.45
C LEU A 288 1.99 -14.97 -29.36
N GLU A 289 3.06 -15.29 -30.10
CA GLU A 289 4.28 -14.48 -30.14
C GLU A 289 3.99 -13.04 -30.57
N ALA A 290 3.23 -12.83 -31.64
CA ALA A 290 2.86 -11.49 -32.09
C ALA A 290 2.07 -10.70 -31.02
N LYS A 291 1.18 -11.37 -30.27
CA LYS A 291 0.44 -10.75 -29.16
C LYS A 291 1.35 -10.43 -27.97
N MET A 292 2.29 -11.30 -27.66
CA MET A 292 3.27 -11.10 -26.59
C MET A 292 4.24 -9.94 -26.91
N ASP A 293 4.66 -9.80 -28.17
CA ASP A 293 5.49 -8.67 -28.59
C ASP A 293 4.74 -7.34 -28.50
N SER A 294 3.45 -7.33 -28.86
CA SER A 294 2.56 -6.17 -28.65
C SER A 294 2.40 -5.83 -27.16
N LEU A 295 2.25 -6.84 -26.30
CA LEU A 295 2.21 -6.66 -24.84
C LEU A 295 3.52 -6.06 -24.31
N ALA A 296 4.67 -6.57 -24.75
CA ALA A 296 5.98 -6.05 -24.34
C ALA A 296 6.21 -4.61 -24.82
N ALA A 297 5.78 -4.26 -26.04
CA ALA A 297 5.80 -2.89 -26.52
C ALA A 297 4.92 -1.98 -25.64
N SER A 298 3.70 -2.42 -25.32
CA SER A 298 2.78 -1.70 -24.44
C SER A 298 3.36 -1.47 -23.04
N PHE A 299 4.02 -2.49 -22.47
CA PHE A 299 4.71 -2.40 -21.19
C PHE A 299 5.82 -1.34 -21.20
N ARG A 300 6.65 -1.31 -22.25
CA ARG A 300 7.72 -0.32 -22.40
C ARG A 300 7.16 1.10 -22.50
N THR A 301 6.24 1.33 -23.44
CA THR A 301 5.62 2.66 -23.63
C THR A 301 4.95 3.16 -22.36
N LEU A 302 4.23 2.30 -21.64
CA LEU A 302 3.59 2.67 -20.38
C LEU A 302 4.62 2.97 -19.28
N SER A 303 5.67 2.15 -19.16
CA SER A 303 6.73 2.36 -18.17
C SER A 303 7.53 3.63 -18.42
N ASP A 304 7.84 3.91 -19.68
CA ASP A 304 8.54 5.14 -20.09
C ASP A 304 7.68 6.37 -19.75
N ALA A 305 6.38 6.33 -20.08
CA ALA A 305 5.45 7.42 -19.79
C ALA A 305 5.26 7.67 -18.28
N ILE A 306 5.29 6.62 -17.45
CA ILE A 306 5.24 6.75 -15.99
C ILE A 306 6.56 7.33 -15.47
N THR A 307 7.70 6.82 -15.95
CA THR A 307 9.02 7.29 -15.51
C THR A 307 9.23 8.76 -15.87
N GLU A 308 8.82 9.18 -17.07
CA GLU A 308 8.84 10.58 -17.50
C GLU A 308 8.00 11.44 -16.56
N GLN A 309 6.77 11.02 -16.26
CA GLN A 309 5.86 11.75 -15.40
C GLN A 309 6.36 11.85 -13.94
N SER A 310 6.95 10.79 -13.40
CA SER A 310 7.50 10.78 -12.04
C SER A 310 8.83 11.54 -11.92
N SER A 311 9.59 11.63 -13.01
CA SER A 311 10.85 12.42 -13.07
C SER A 311 10.62 13.91 -13.22
N ALA A 312 9.45 14.32 -13.74
CA ALA A 312 9.09 15.72 -13.88
C ALA A 312 9.04 16.38 -12.49
N VAL A 313 9.89 17.39 -12.26
CA VAL A 313 9.85 18.19 -11.04
C VAL A 313 8.59 19.04 -11.08
N VAL A 314 7.51 18.53 -10.52
CA VAL A 314 6.25 19.27 -10.40
C VAL A 314 6.27 20.02 -9.08
N SER A 315 6.58 21.32 -9.15
CA SER A 315 6.42 22.23 -8.02
C SER A 315 5.46 23.34 -8.39
N VAL A 316 4.42 23.47 -7.58
CA VAL A 316 3.43 24.53 -7.68
C VAL A 316 3.73 25.66 -6.67
N ALA A 317 4.58 25.36 -5.69
CA ALA A 317 5.17 26.31 -4.75
C ALA A 317 6.70 26.38 -4.90
N PRO A 318 7.22 27.08 -5.93
CA PRO A 318 8.66 27.32 -6.01
C PRO A 318 9.20 27.93 -4.72
N SER A 319 10.45 27.60 -4.36
CA SER A 319 11.13 28.12 -3.17
C SER A 319 11.21 29.65 -3.14
N SER A 320 11.11 30.30 -4.31
CA SER A 320 11.01 31.75 -4.44
C SER A 320 9.84 32.35 -3.65
N TRP A 321 8.71 31.64 -3.49
CA TRP A 321 7.55 32.18 -2.78
C TRP A 321 7.78 32.32 -1.27
N ARG A 322 8.61 31.44 -0.67
CA ARG A 322 9.01 31.60 0.74
C ARG A 322 9.80 32.89 0.91
N HIS A 323 10.72 33.18 0.00
CA HIS A 323 11.45 34.46 0.00
C HIS A 323 10.51 35.66 -0.23
N THR A 324 9.48 35.52 -1.07
CA THR A 324 8.47 36.57 -1.25
C THR A 324 7.71 36.86 0.04
N VAL A 325 7.35 35.83 0.82
CA VAL A 325 6.71 35.99 2.13
C VAL A 325 7.64 36.69 3.13
N ASP A 326 8.92 36.31 3.17
CA ASP A 326 9.91 36.98 4.03
C ASP A 326 10.06 38.47 3.67
N GLU A 327 10.11 38.79 2.37
CA GLU A 327 10.15 40.18 1.90
C GLU A 327 8.87 40.94 2.27
N PHE A 328 7.70 40.30 2.13
CA PHE A 328 6.41 40.85 2.54
C PHE A 328 6.42 41.18 4.03
N ALA A 329 6.85 40.25 4.88
CA ALA A 329 6.94 40.41 6.32
C ALA A 329 7.88 41.56 6.71
N ALA A 330 9.02 41.70 6.03
CA ALA A 330 9.94 42.82 6.25
C ALA A 330 9.30 44.18 5.94
N LYS A 331 8.50 44.29 4.87
CA LYS A 331 7.76 45.52 4.57
C LYS A 331 6.65 45.82 5.59
N VAL A 332 5.94 44.80 6.09
CA VAL A 332 4.98 44.97 7.19
C VAL A 332 5.66 45.44 8.47
N ALA A 333 6.85 44.94 8.78
CA ALA A 333 7.65 45.43 9.91
C ALA A 333 8.06 46.90 9.74
N ALA A 334 8.42 47.33 8.52
CA ALA A 334 8.70 48.73 8.21
C ALA A 334 7.46 49.62 8.41
N ILE A 335 6.27 49.19 7.95
CA ILE A 335 5.00 49.87 8.20
C ILE A 335 4.71 50.00 9.70
N SER A 336 4.96 48.93 10.46
CA SER A 336 4.79 48.93 11.93
C SER A 336 5.71 49.97 12.59
N SER A 337 6.98 50.05 12.16
CA SER A 337 7.94 51.06 12.65
C SER A 337 7.54 52.50 12.29
N MET A 338 6.97 52.73 11.09
CA MET A 338 6.44 54.03 10.68
C MET A 338 5.22 54.45 11.52
N ARG A 339 4.30 53.50 11.82
CA ARG A 339 3.17 53.73 12.72
C ARG A 339 3.63 54.07 14.13
N ASP A 340 4.64 53.37 14.65
CA ASP A 340 5.22 53.67 15.98
C ASP A 340 5.82 55.08 16.03
N THR A 341 6.43 55.55 14.94
CA THR A 341 6.92 56.93 14.82
C THR A 341 5.76 57.94 14.92
N LEU A 342 4.67 57.72 14.16
CA LEU A 342 3.48 58.58 14.24
C LEU A 342 2.82 58.54 15.63
N ARG A 343 2.86 57.39 16.29
CA ARG A 343 2.36 57.24 17.66
C ARG A 343 3.15 58.08 18.65
N GLN A 344 4.48 58.00 18.60
CA GLN A 344 5.37 58.81 19.45
C GLN A 344 5.17 60.30 19.20
N ASN A 345 5.01 60.71 17.94
CA ASN A 345 4.74 62.10 17.57
C ASN A 345 3.39 62.58 18.13
N TYR A 346 2.34 61.77 18.02
CA TYR A 346 1.04 62.09 18.60
C TYR A 346 1.09 62.20 20.13
N ASP A 347 1.74 61.26 20.82
CA ASP A 347 1.88 61.30 22.28
C ASP A 347 2.64 62.57 22.72
N ALA A 348 3.67 62.99 21.95
CA ALA A 348 4.39 64.24 22.18
C ALA A 348 3.54 65.49 21.93
N VAL A 349 2.71 65.49 20.88
CA VAL A 349 1.77 66.58 20.55
C VAL A 349 0.71 66.72 21.62
N SER A 350 0.05 65.63 22.01
CA SER A 350 -1.00 65.64 23.02
C SER A 350 -0.44 66.11 24.37
N LYS A 351 0.77 65.69 24.75
CA LYS A 351 1.46 66.22 25.93
C LYS A 351 1.73 67.72 25.82
N ARG A 352 2.30 68.19 24.70
CA ARG A 352 2.60 69.62 24.48
C ARG A 352 1.35 70.49 24.50
N VAL A 353 0.25 70.01 23.91
CA VAL A 353 -1.06 70.69 23.92
C VAL A 353 -1.63 70.74 25.33
N ALA A 354 -1.58 69.64 26.09
CA ALA A 354 -2.00 69.62 27.48
C ALA A 354 -1.17 70.57 28.36
N ASP A 355 0.16 70.55 28.24
CA ASP A 355 1.08 71.42 28.99
C ASP A 355 0.83 72.90 28.65
N SER A 356 0.67 73.23 27.36
CA SER A 356 0.39 74.62 26.92
C SER A 356 -0.99 75.11 27.36
N THR A 357 -1.98 74.21 27.40
CA THR A 357 -3.34 74.54 27.87
C THR A 357 -3.35 74.74 29.38
N GLN A 358 -2.64 73.91 30.14
CA GLN A 358 -2.53 74.05 31.58
C GLN A 358 -1.79 75.34 31.95
N GLN A 359 -0.66 75.62 31.28
CA GLN A 359 0.12 76.83 31.53
C GLN A 359 -0.68 78.10 31.23
N THR A 360 -1.49 78.11 30.16
CA THR A 360 -2.36 79.25 29.85
C THR A 360 -3.49 79.41 30.87
N MET A 361 -4.02 78.32 31.44
CA MET A 361 -4.99 78.37 32.55
C MET A 361 -4.35 78.89 33.84
N ASP A 362 -3.14 78.44 34.18
CA ASP A 362 -2.41 78.87 35.37
C ASP A 362 -1.99 80.35 35.28
N GLU A 363 -1.54 80.80 34.11
CA GLU A 363 -1.24 82.22 33.83
C GLU A 363 -2.50 83.08 33.87
N ALA A 364 -3.63 82.61 33.35
CA ALA A 364 -4.92 83.31 33.46
C ALA A 364 -5.38 83.42 34.92
N ALA A 365 -5.23 82.36 35.72
CA ALA A 365 -5.56 82.35 37.14
C ALA A 365 -4.65 83.27 37.98
N ALA A 366 -3.34 83.29 37.67
CA ALA A 366 -2.37 84.16 38.32
C ALA A 366 -2.58 85.64 37.97
N THR A 367 -2.97 85.94 36.72
CA THR A 367 -3.21 87.32 36.26
C THR A 367 -4.53 87.89 36.80
N ALA A 368 -5.54 87.04 36.99
CA ALA A 368 -6.80 87.40 37.64
C ALA A 368 -6.63 87.82 39.12
N ALA A 369 -5.54 87.43 39.77
CA ALA A 369 -5.26 87.75 41.18
C ALA A 369 -4.57 89.10 41.41
N THR A 370 -3.99 89.76 40.38
CA THR A 370 -3.02 90.86 40.61
C THR A 370 -3.30 92.22 39.93
N ALA A 371 -4.00 92.35 38.79
CA ALA A 371 -4.31 93.69 38.21
C ALA A 371 -5.35 93.76 37.07
N SER A 372 -5.87 94.99 36.90
CA SER A 372 -6.79 95.57 35.89
C SER A 372 -6.80 94.98 34.46
N MET A 373 -8.02 94.90 33.91
CA MET A 373 -8.52 94.10 32.78
C MET A 373 -7.83 94.16 31.41
N ASN A 374 -6.80 94.98 31.16
CA ASN A 374 -6.39 95.27 29.77
C ASN A 374 -5.04 94.69 29.30
N MET A 375 -4.27 93.97 30.15
CA MET A 375 -2.94 93.45 29.77
C MET A 375 -2.82 91.91 29.79
N SER A 376 -3.89 91.18 30.15
CA SER A 376 -3.84 89.72 30.40
C SER A 376 -3.70 88.84 29.16
N PHE A 377 -4.00 89.33 27.95
CA PHE A 377 -4.01 88.50 26.74
C PHE A 377 -2.65 88.42 26.03
N MET A 378 -1.74 89.36 26.32
CA MET A 378 -0.46 89.47 25.62
C MET A 378 0.58 88.43 26.06
N PHE A 379 0.56 87.98 27.32
CA PHE A 379 1.55 87.05 27.87
C PHE A 379 1.28 85.59 27.47
N GLY A 380 0.03 85.14 27.52
CA GLY A 380 -0.33 83.79 27.09
C GLY A 380 -0.15 83.54 25.58
N SER A 381 -0.03 84.59 24.77
CA SER A 381 0.11 84.48 23.32
C SER A 381 1.50 83.99 22.87
N THR A 382 2.58 84.28 23.61
CA THR A 382 3.95 83.96 23.16
C THR A 382 4.29 82.48 23.33
N HIS A 383 3.96 81.87 24.47
CA HIS A 383 4.16 80.44 24.69
C HIS A 383 3.29 79.58 23.76
N ILE A 384 2.02 79.97 23.50
CA ILE A 384 1.17 79.26 22.53
C ILE A 384 1.76 79.36 21.11
N LEU A 385 2.28 80.52 20.71
CA LEU A 385 2.93 80.68 19.40
C LEU A 385 4.17 79.79 19.27
N GLU A 386 4.98 79.68 20.32
CA GLU A 386 6.14 78.78 20.34
C GLU A 386 5.71 77.31 20.26
N ALA A 387 4.67 76.92 21.00
CA ALA A 387 4.07 75.58 20.91
C ALA A 387 3.56 75.29 19.49
N CYS A 388 2.80 76.20 18.88
CA CYS A 388 2.31 76.10 17.50
C CYS A 388 3.46 76.00 16.48
N ARG A 389 4.54 76.77 16.65
CA ARG A 389 5.71 76.70 15.78
C ARG A 389 6.40 75.33 15.87
N GLY A 390 6.59 74.83 17.09
CA GLY A 390 7.18 73.51 17.28
C GLY A 390 6.28 72.37 16.78
N LEU A 391 4.94 72.56 16.76
CA LEU A 391 3.99 71.61 16.18
C LEU A 391 4.01 71.66 14.65
N ASP A 392 4.11 72.84 14.04
CA ASP A 392 4.28 73.01 12.59
C ASP A 392 5.59 72.35 12.10
N ASP A 393 6.70 72.55 12.83
CA ASP A 393 7.98 71.91 12.52
C ASP A 393 7.88 70.37 12.58
N LEU A 394 7.22 69.82 13.61
CA LEU A 394 7.00 68.37 13.73
C LEU A 394 6.07 67.84 12.63
N PHE A 395 5.01 68.59 12.29
CA PHE A 395 4.07 68.22 11.24
C PHE A 395 4.76 68.15 9.88
N ARG A 396 5.67 69.09 9.58
CA ARG A 396 6.51 69.06 8.38
C ARG A 396 7.47 67.87 8.35
N GLN A 397 8.08 67.53 9.50
CA GLN A 397 9.00 66.40 9.59
C GLN A 397 8.32 65.05 9.31
N GLN A 398 7.05 64.90 9.68
CA GLN A 398 6.31 63.65 9.47
C GLN A 398 5.43 63.61 8.22
N ALA A 399 5.44 64.67 7.39
CA ALA A 399 4.53 64.81 6.25
C ALA A 399 4.61 63.62 5.27
N ASP A 400 5.80 63.03 5.10
CA ASP A 400 6.03 61.91 4.19
C ASP A 400 5.76 60.54 4.80
N VAL A 401 5.60 60.42 6.12
CA VAL A 401 5.50 59.12 6.80
C VAL A 401 4.24 58.37 6.38
N LEU A 402 3.07 59.01 6.45
CA LEU A 402 1.80 58.38 6.06
C LEU A 402 1.74 58.06 4.54
N PRO A 403 2.13 58.96 3.62
CA PRO A 403 2.27 58.62 2.20
C PRO A 403 3.21 57.43 1.95
N ASN A 404 4.35 57.35 2.64
CA ASN A 404 5.27 56.23 2.50
C ASN A 404 4.67 54.91 3.01
N MET A 405 3.89 54.94 4.09
CA MET A 405 3.13 53.78 4.57
C MET A 405 2.10 53.30 3.52
N GLN A 406 1.35 54.23 2.91
CA GLN A 406 0.35 53.90 1.88
C GLN A 406 1.02 53.32 0.62
N ASN A 407 2.12 53.91 0.17
CA ASN A 407 2.90 53.39 -0.95
C ASN A 407 3.46 51.98 -0.67
N ALA A 408 3.93 51.74 0.56
CA ALA A 408 4.37 50.40 0.98
C ALA A 408 3.21 49.40 0.98
N ASP A 409 2.03 49.79 1.46
CA ASP A 409 0.82 48.96 1.44
C ASP A 409 0.34 48.63 0.01
N ASP A 410 0.42 49.58 -0.94
CA ASP A 410 0.11 49.35 -2.35
C ASP A 410 1.08 48.34 -3.00
N LEU A 411 2.36 48.38 -2.63
CA LEU A 411 3.33 47.34 -3.03
C LEU A 411 2.96 45.98 -2.44
N LEU A 412 2.56 45.93 -1.17
CA LEU A 412 2.09 44.70 -0.53
C LEU A 412 0.86 44.13 -1.24
N LYS A 413 -0.09 44.98 -1.64
CA LYS A 413 -1.25 44.56 -2.45
C LYS A 413 -0.83 43.94 -3.78
N THR A 414 0.16 44.55 -4.44
CA THR A 414 0.68 44.06 -5.73
C THR A 414 1.31 42.67 -5.57
N ILE A 415 2.12 42.46 -4.52
CA ILE A 415 2.71 41.15 -4.22
C ILE A 415 1.63 40.13 -3.85
N MET A 416 0.64 40.51 -3.03
CA MET A 416 -0.47 39.62 -2.68
C MET A 416 -1.26 39.18 -3.92
N ASN A 417 -1.50 40.09 -4.87
CA ASN A 417 -2.20 39.76 -6.11
C ASN A 417 -1.39 38.82 -7.00
N SER A 418 -0.06 38.98 -7.07
CA SER A 418 0.77 38.05 -7.85
C SER A 418 0.77 36.63 -7.25
N VAL A 419 0.70 36.50 -5.92
CA VAL A 419 0.52 35.20 -5.25
C VAL A 419 -0.88 34.62 -5.53
N ALA A 420 -1.92 35.46 -5.60
CA ALA A 420 -3.26 35.03 -5.98
C ALA A 420 -3.32 34.53 -7.44
N ASP A 421 -2.64 35.21 -8.37
CA ASP A 421 -2.53 34.78 -9.76
C ASP A 421 -1.79 33.44 -9.87
N ALA A 422 -0.66 33.29 -9.15
CA ALA A 422 0.06 32.03 -9.07
C ALA A 422 -0.81 30.89 -8.51
N LYS A 423 -1.71 31.20 -7.56
CA LYS A 423 -2.69 30.24 -7.02
C LYS A 423 -3.74 29.80 -8.04
N ALA A 424 -4.16 30.69 -8.95
CA ALA A 424 -5.05 30.32 -10.04
C ALA A 424 -4.33 29.43 -11.06
N GLU A 425 -3.11 29.77 -11.45
CA GLU A 425 -2.28 28.98 -12.38
C GLU A 425 -1.98 27.58 -11.82
N ALA A 426 -1.64 27.53 -10.54
CA ALA A 426 -1.41 26.32 -9.75
C ALA A 426 -2.54 25.28 -9.90
N TYR A 427 -3.79 25.74 -9.86
CA TYR A 427 -4.95 24.87 -10.03
C TYR A 427 -4.94 24.14 -11.39
N GLY A 428 -4.56 24.85 -12.47
CA GLY A 428 -4.41 24.26 -13.80
C GLY A 428 -3.31 23.20 -13.86
N VAL A 429 -2.17 23.46 -13.20
CA VAL A 429 -1.06 22.50 -13.10
C VAL A 429 -1.47 21.25 -12.33
N VAL A 430 -2.14 21.42 -11.18
CA VAL A 430 -2.69 20.30 -10.38
C VAL A 430 -3.64 19.45 -11.23
N CYS A 431 -4.61 20.08 -11.91
CA CYS A 431 -5.57 19.37 -12.75
C CYS A 431 -4.88 18.56 -13.85
N THR A 432 -3.92 19.16 -14.54
CA THR A 432 -3.20 18.52 -15.65
C THR A 432 -2.42 17.29 -15.16
N ASN A 433 -1.70 17.42 -14.04
CA ASN A 433 -0.93 16.32 -13.47
C ASN A 433 -1.82 15.18 -12.97
N LEU A 434 -2.90 15.50 -12.24
CA LEU A 434 -3.79 14.47 -11.70
C LEU A 434 -4.56 13.74 -12.80
N LYS A 435 -4.96 14.44 -13.87
CA LYS A 435 -5.53 13.80 -15.06
C LYS A 435 -4.54 12.84 -15.69
N ARG A 436 -3.29 13.27 -15.87
CA ARG A 436 -2.25 12.42 -16.43
C ARG A 436 -1.98 11.18 -15.58
N VAL A 437 -1.94 11.34 -14.25
CA VAL A 437 -1.85 10.21 -13.31
C VAL A 437 -3.05 9.27 -13.47
N SER A 438 -4.27 9.81 -13.54
CA SER A 438 -5.48 8.99 -13.71
C SER A 438 -5.48 8.22 -15.03
N GLU A 439 -5.06 8.83 -16.14
CA GLU A 439 -4.92 8.16 -17.43
C GLU A 439 -3.92 7.02 -17.37
N LEU A 440 -2.74 7.26 -16.78
CA LEU A 440 -1.70 6.24 -16.63
C LEU A 440 -2.17 5.09 -15.73
N GLN A 441 -2.89 5.37 -14.65
CA GLN A 441 -3.49 4.34 -13.80
C GLN A 441 -4.53 3.50 -14.55
N CYS A 442 -5.39 4.14 -15.35
CA CYS A 442 -6.33 3.42 -16.22
C CYS A 442 -5.58 2.51 -17.22
N ASN A 443 -4.50 3.00 -17.81
CA ASN A 443 -3.67 2.21 -18.73
C ASN A 443 -2.98 1.03 -18.03
N ILE A 444 -2.54 1.19 -16.77
CA ILE A 444 -2.04 0.07 -15.95
C ILE A 444 -3.13 -1.00 -15.79
N VAL A 445 -4.35 -0.61 -15.43
CA VAL A 445 -5.46 -1.57 -15.26
C VAL A 445 -5.79 -2.29 -16.57
N ALA A 446 -5.84 -1.57 -17.69
CA ALA A 446 -6.05 -2.15 -19.02
C ALA A 446 -4.92 -3.13 -19.39
N PHE A 447 -3.67 -2.76 -19.14
CA PHE A 447 -2.50 -3.61 -19.35
C PHE A 447 -2.57 -4.88 -18.49
N GLU A 448 -2.89 -4.77 -17.20
CA GLU A 448 -3.01 -5.93 -16.31
C GLU A 448 -4.11 -6.90 -16.74
N THR A 449 -5.22 -6.36 -17.27
CA THR A 449 -6.30 -7.17 -17.84
C THR A 449 -5.81 -7.93 -19.08
N HIS A 450 -5.08 -7.25 -19.98
CA HIS A 450 -4.50 -7.88 -21.17
C HIS A 450 -3.44 -8.95 -20.80
N LEU A 451 -2.59 -8.65 -19.82
CA LEU A 451 -1.62 -9.60 -19.26
C LEU A 451 -2.31 -10.85 -18.70
N GLY A 452 -3.44 -10.69 -18.00
CA GLY A 452 -4.25 -11.81 -17.49
C GLY A 452 -4.74 -12.72 -18.61
N MET A 453 -5.33 -12.15 -19.66
CA MET A 453 -5.81 -12.92 -20.82
C MET A 453 -4.67 -13.69 -21.53
N LEU A 454 -3.49 -13.08 -21.65
CA LEU A 454 -2.34 -13.72 -22.29
C LEU A 454 -1.67 -14.78 -21.42
N LYS A 455 -1.78 -14.68 -20.09
CA LYS A 455 -1.39 -15.77 -19.17
C LYS A 455 -2.22 -17.02 -19.42
N ASP A 456 -3.53 -16.87 -19.53
CA ASP A 456 -4.42 -18.00 -19.81
C ASP A 456 -4.16 -18.59 -21.21
N ALA A 457 -3.89 -17.74 -22.20
CA ALA A 457 -3.52 -18.17 -23.55
C ALA A 457 -2.20 -18.97 -23.57
N LEU A 458 -1.18 -18.53 -22.82
CA LEU A 458 0.08 -19.27 -22.68
C LEU A 458 -0.13 -20.61 -21.99
N ALA A 459 -0.93 -20.66 -20.90
CA ALA A 459 -1.25 -21.89 -20.22
C ALA A 459 -1.99 -22.89 -21.13
N TYR A 460 -2.92 -22.39 -21.95
CA TYR A 460 -3.58 -23.18 -22.98
C TYR A 460 -2.56 -23.71 -24.00
N GLN A 461 -1.68 -22.85 -24.53
CA GLN A 461 -0.67 -23.25 -25.50
C GLN A 461 0.27 -24.33 -24.93
N LYS A 462 0.74 -24.19 -23.68
CA LYS A 462 1.57 -25.21 -23.01
C LYS A 462 0.90 -26.58 -23.01
N ARG A 463 -0.43 -26.64 -22.81
CA ARG A 463 -1.20 -27.90 -22.90
C ARG A 463 -1.23 -28.46 -24.32
N GLN A 464 -1.38 -27.61 -25.34
CA GLN A 464 -1.35 -28.05 -26.74
C GLN A 464 0.01 -28.68 -27.10
N PHE A 465 1.11 -28.09 -26.63
CA PHE A 465 2.46 -28.60 -26.86
C PHE A 465 2.81 -29.84 -26.04
N ALA A 466 2.09 -30.12 -24.94
CA ALA A 466 2.28 -31.34 -24.16
C ALA A 466 2.03 -32.61 -25.00
N GLU A 467 1.08 -32.56 -25.94
CA GLU A 467 0.81 -33.66 -26.87
C GLU A 467 2.03 -33.97 -27.76
N LEU A 468 2.62 -32.94 -28.38
CA LEU A 468 3.84 -33.10 -29.19
C LEU A 468 5.03 -33.61 -28.37
N LYS A 469 5.07 -33.27 -27.07
CA LYS A 469 6.11 -33.74 -26.15
C LYS A 469 6.03 -35.26 -25.94
N HIS A 470 4.87 -35.89 -26.10
CA HIS A 470 4.76 -37.34 -26.04
C HIS A 470 5.56 -38.04 -27.13
N VAL A 471 5.61 -37.48 -28.36
CA VAL A 471 6.42 -38.02 -29.46
C VAL A 471 7.92 -38.01 -29.10
N GLN A 472 8.38 -36.96 -28.42
CA GLN A 472 9.77 -36.86 -27.95
C GLN A 472 10.09 -37.86 -26.83
N LEU A 473 9.17 -38.04 -25.86
CA LEU A 473 9.41 -38.82 -24.64
C LEU A 473 9.06 -40.31 -24.76
N LEU A 474 8.32 -40.70 -25.80
CA LEU A 474 7.89 -42.08 -26.03
C LEU A 474 9.02 -43.12 -25.98
N PRO A 475 10.24 -42.89 -26.50
CA PRO A 475 11.34 -43.85 -26.36
C PRO A 475 11.65 -44.19 -24.90
N GLN A 476 11.78 -43.17 -24.05
CA GLN A 476 12.11 -43.35 -22.63
C GLN A 476 10.95 -44.01 -21.87
N ALA A 477 9.72 -43.63 -22.19
CA ALA A 477 8.53 -44.23 -21.61
C ALA A 477 8.40 -45.72 -22.00
N TYR A 478 8.77 -46.06 -23.24
CA TYR A 478 8.79 -47.43 -23.72
C TYR A 478 9.85 -48.27 -23.00
N ASP A 479 11.07 -47.77 -22.87
CA ASP A 479 12.14 -48.47 -22.14
C ASP A 479 11.72 -48.78 -20.69
N ALA A 480 11.16 -47.78 -20.01
CA ALA A 480 10.62 -47.94 -18.66
C ALA A 480 9.46 -48.97 -18.61
N CYS A 481 8.59 -48.98 -19.61
CA CYS A 481 7.49 -49.94 -19.72
C CYS A 481 8.01 -51.38 -19.85
N VAL A 482 9.02 -51.62 -20.69
CA VAL A 482 9.63 -52.95 -20.86
C VAL A 482 10.25 -53.44 -19.55
N VAL A 483 10.98 -52.58 -18.85
CA VAL A 483 11.57 -52.91 -17.54
C VAL A 483 10.48 -53.25 -16.53
N GLU A 484 9.40 -52.47 -16.48
CA GLU A 484 8.30 -52.71 -15.55
C GLU A 484 7.54 -54.02 -15.85
N ILE A 485 7.36 -54.38 -17.13
CA ILE A 485 6.77 -55.68 -17.51
C ILE A 485 7.66 -56.82 -17.01
N LYS A 486 8.98 -56.76 -17.24
CA LYS A 486 9.92 -57.77 -16.76
C LYS A 486 9.84 -57.93 -15.24
N ARG A 487 9.88 -56.81 -14.51
CA ARG A 487 9.80 -56.76 -13.04
C ARG A 487 8.52 -57.42 -12.51
N ARG A 488 7.35 -57.09 -13.08
CA ARG A 488 6.06 -57.66 -12.64
C ARG A 488 5.97 -59.15 -12.91
N ARG A 489 6.48 -59.64 -14.04
CA ARG A 489 6.54 -61.07 -14.34
C ARG A 489 7.47 -61.81 -13.38
N GLN A 490 8.63 -61.24 -13.08
CA GLN A 490 9.55 -61.82 -12.10
C GLN A 490 8.90 -61.92 -10.71
N TYR A 491 8.24 -60.86 -10.26
CA TYR A 491 7.46 -60.88 -9.01
C TYR A 491 6.40 -61.99 -9.03
N GLY A 492 5.64 -62.11 -10.12
CA GLY A 492 4.66 -63.18 -10.28
C GLY A 492 5.26 -64.59 -10.14
N ARG A 493 6.43 -64.83 -10.74
CA ARG A 493 7.16 -66.10 -10.60
C ARG A 493 7.62 -66.36 -9.18
N LEU A 494 8.28 -65.38 -8.55
CA LEU A 494 8.77 -65.50 -7.17
C LEU A 494 7.62 -65.74 -6.19
N PHE A 495 6.53 -64.99 -6.34
CA PHE A 495 5.37 -65.10 -5.47
C PHE A 495 4.68 -66.46 -5.64
N GLN A 496 4.53 -66.96 -6.88
CA GLN A 496 4.01 -68.30 -7.13
C GLN A 496 4.91 -69.40 -6.55
N ALA A 497 6.23 -69.27 -6.67
CA ALA A 497 7.18 -70.20 -6.06
C ALA A 497 7.00 -70.28 -4.53
N ARG A 498 6.84 -69.14 -3.85
CA ARG A 498 6.57 -69.10 -2.41
C ARG A 498 5.23 -69.75 -2.03
N ILE A 499 4.20 -69.57 -2.83
CA ILE A 499 2.91 -70.25 -2.62
C ILE A 499 3.06 -71.78 -2.75
N ASN A 500 3.85 -72.24 -3.73
CA ASN A 500 4.12 -73.65 -3.91
C ASN A 500 4.93 -74.22 -2.72
N GLU A 501 5.98 -73.53 -2.27
CA GLU A 501 6.76 -73.91 -1.06
C GLU A 501 5.85 -74.02 0.17
N MET A 502 4.93 -73.07 0.35
CA MET A 502 3.97 -73.12 1.46
C MET A 502 3.01 -74.30 1.32
N GLY A 503 2.54 -74.59 0.10
CA GLY A 503 1.74 -75.78 -0.19
C GLY A 503 2.48 -77.07 0.17
N GLU A 504 3.74 -77.21 -0.25
CA GLU A 504 4.61 -78.36 0.06
C GLU A 504 4.85 -78.51 1.56
N ALA A 505 5.10 -77.41 2.28
CA ALA A 505 5.28 -77.43 3.73
C ALA A 505 4.01 -77.92 4.46
N MET A 506 2.82 -77.49 4.01
CA MET A 506 1.55 -77.96 4.58
C MET A 506 1.28 -79.45 4.30
N VAL A 507 1.66 -79.93 3.11
CA VAL A 507 1.61 -81.36 2.77
C VAL A 507 2.58 -82.14 3.66
N GLY A 508 3.82 -81.68 3.81
CA GLY A 508 4.81 -82.32 4.67
C GLY A 508 4.39 -82.38 6.14
N MET A 509 3.80 -81.30 6.70
CA MET A 509 3.27 -81.29 8.06
C MET A 509 2.15 -82.32 8.24
N ARG A 510 1.24 -82.42 7.26
CA ARG A 510 0.16 -83.41 7.28
C ARG A 510 0.69 -84.83 7.26
N ASP A 511 1.66 -85.14 6.38
CA ASP A 511 2.21 -86.48 6.26
C ASP A 511 2.97 -86.90 7.51
N ALA A 512 3.71 -85.96 8.14
CA ALA A 512 4.35 -86.20 9.44
C ALA A 512 3.33 -86.50 10.56
N GLU A 513 2.20 -85.80 10.59
CA GLU A 513 1.12 -86.06 11.55
C GLU A 513 0.43 -87.39 11.29
N ILE A 514 0.17 -87.75 10.03
CA ILE A 514 -0.37 -89.06 9.65
C ILE A 514 0.57 -90.17 10.11
N ALA A 515 1.88 -90.03 9.87
CA ALA A 515 2.88 -91.00 10.29
C ALA A 515 2.87 -91.20 11.82
N LYS A 516 2.72 -90.11 12.60
CA LYS A 516 2.57 -90.17 14.07
C LYS A 516 1.28 -90.89 14.49
N ARG A 517 0.14 -90.55 13.89
CA ARG A 517 -1.15 -91.22 14.18
C ARG A 517 -1.10 -92.72 13.84
N GLU A 518 -0.53 -93.07 12.70
CA GLU A 518 -0.37 -94.46 12.28
C GLU A 518 0.61 -95.22 13.19
N ALA A 519 1.71 -94.59 13.64
CA ALA A 519 2.62 -95.18 14.60
C ALA A 519 1.94 -95.44 15.94
N PHE A 520 1.22 -94.45 16.47
CA PHE A 520 0.45 -94.58 17.70
C PHE A 520 -0.58 -95.72 17.62
N LEU A 521 -1.37 -95.77 16.53
CA LEU A 521 -2.36 -96.83 16.33
C LEU A 521 -1.72 -98.21 16.22
N ARG A 522 -0.52 -98.30 15.61
CA ARG A 522 0.22 -99.56 15.49
C ARG A 522 0.76 -100.04 16.83
N GLU A 523 1.26 -99.14 17.67
CA GLU A 523 1.89 -99.48 18.95
C GLU A 523 0.85 -99.72 20.06
N HIS A 524 -0.18 -98.86 20.17
CA HIS A 524 -1.12 -98.86 21.29
C HIS A 524 -2.55 -99.23 20.90
N GLY A 525 -2.92 -99.14 19.62
CA GLY A 525 -4.32 -99.27 19.17
C GLY A 525 -4.96 -100.63 19.48
N GLN A 526 -4.18 -101.71 19.49
CA GLN A 526 -4.68 -103.06 19.82
C GLN A 526 -5.14 -103.21 21.29
N HIS A 527 -4.68 -102.31 22.18
CA HIS A 527 -5.00 -102.33 23.60
C HIS A 527 -6.15 -101.39 23.98
N LEU A 528 -6.66 -100.60 23.03
CA LEU A 528 -7.71 -99.61 23.26
C LEU A 528 -9.09 -100.15 22.80
N PRO A 529 -10.15 -100.02 23.61
CA PRO A 529 -11.52 -100.30 23.17
C PRO A 529 -11.91 -99.41 21.98
N ARG A 530 -12.63 -99.98 21.01
CA ARG A 530 -12.99 -99.29 19.75
C ARG A 530 -13.91 -98.07 19.95
N ASP A 531 -14.64 -98.02 21.05
CA ASP A 531 -15.61 -96.97 21.41
C ASP A 531 -15.03 -95.88 22.33
N LEU A 532 -13.80 -96.04 22.82
CA LEU A 532 -13.18 -95.10 23.75
C LEU A 532 -13.00 -93.69 23.12
N ALA A 533 -12.58 -93.62 21.85
CA ALA A 533 -12.39 -92.38 21.10
C ALA A 533 -12.57 -92.62 19.59
N PRO A 534 -13.77 -92.45 19.01
CA PRO A 534 -14.06 -92.80 17.61
C PRO A 534 -13.21 -92.07 16.56
N GLY A 535 -12.73 -90.86 16.85
CA GLY A 535 -11.93 -90.05 15.94
C GLY A 535 -10.45 -90.46 15.84
N LEU A 536 -10.00 -91.46 16.61
CA LEU A 536 -8.57 -91.80 16.72
C LEU A 536 -7.98 -92.38 15.41
N THR A 537 -8.85 -92.91 14.53
CA THR A 537 -8.48 -93.42 13.20
C THR A 537 -8.59 -92.39 12.08
N GLU A 538 -9.08 -91.17 12.38
CA GLU A 538 -9.24 -90.13 11.37
C GLU A 538 -7.89 -89.54 10.95
N LYS A 539 -7.75 -89.27 9.65
CA LYS A 539 -6.59 -88.58 9.08
C LYS A 539 -6.89 -87.09 8.92
N PRO A 540 -5.91 -86.18 9.12
CA PRO A 540 -6.10 -84.76 8.84
C PRO A 540 -6.51 -84.50 7.38
N SER A 541 -7.36 -83.50 7.17
CA SER A 541 -7.79 -83.06 5.83
C SER A 541 -6.66 -82.38 5.06
N HIS A 542 -6.77 -82.34 3.73
CA HIS A 542 -5.81 -81.62 2.88
C HIS A 542 -5.99 -80.10 3.02
N CYS A 543 -4.88 -79.38 3.17
CA CYS A 543 -4.86 -77.92 3.05
C CYS A 543 -4.56 -77.56 1.60
N ILE A 544 -5.45 -76.79 0.95
CA ILE A 544 -5.23 -76.30 -0.41
C ILE A 544 -4.79 -74.84 -0.32
N VAL A 545 -3.53 -74.60 -0.63
CA VAL A 545 -3.00 -73.25 -0.81
C VAL A 545 -3.01 -72.94 -2.30
N SER A 546 -3.80 -71.95 -2.70
CA SER A 546 -3.90 -71.53 -4.10
C SER A 546 -4.11 -70.03 -4.20
N MET A 547 -3.73 -69.46 -5.34
CA MET A 547 -3.81 -68.05 -5.63
C MET A 547 -4.61 -67.82 -6.91
N ARG A 548 -5.40 -66.73 -6.95
CA ARG A 548 -6.06 -66.31 -8.18
C ARG A 548 -5.03 -65.79 -9.18
N PRO A 549 -5.12 -66.16 -10.48
CA PRO A 549 -4.24 -65.61 -11.50
C PRO A 549 -4.33 -64.07 -11.52
N PHE A 550 -3.17 -63.42 -11.62
CA PHE A 550 -3.05 -61.98 -11.82
C PHE A 550 -2.01 -61.74 -12.92
N ASP A 551 -2.00 -60.52 -13.49
CA ASP A 551 -1.07 -60.14 -14.57
C ASP A 551 -1.12 -61.05 -15.81
N THR A 552 -2.27 -61.68 -16.05
CA THR A 552 -2.48 -62.65 -17.14
C THR A 552 -2.34 -62.05 -18.53
N ASN A 553 -2.50 -60.73 -18.66
CA ASN A 553 -2.42 -60.00 -19.92
C ASN A 553 -1.04 -59.38 -20.17
N LEU A 554 -0.05 -59.62 -19.30
CA LEU A 554 1.31 -59.12 -19.53
C LEU A 554 2.00 -59.92 -20.64
N PRO A 555 2.57 -59.24 -21.66
CA PRO A 555 3.31 -59.90 -22.73
C PRO A 555 4.48 -60.74 -22.18
N ALA A 556 4.85 -61.81 -22.91
CA ALA A 556 5.94 -62.71 -22.53
C ALA A 556 7.32 -62.07 -22.80
N ILE A 557 7.64 -61.04 -22.03
CA ILE A 557 8.93 -60.36 -22.03
C ILE A 557 9.68 -60.83 -20.79
N GLU A 558 10.76 -61.57 -21.00
CA GLU A 558 11.58 -62.10 -19.92
C GLU A 558 12.94 -61.40 -19.93
N GLU A 559 13.71 -61.53 -18.85
CA GLU A 559 15.11 -61.12 -18.86
C GLU A 559 15.88 -61.96 -19.90
N ASP A 560 16.79 -61.32 -20.63
CA ASP A 560 17.90 -62.06 -21.23
C ASP A 560 18.62 -62.77 -20.08
N ALA A 561 19.05 -64.02 -20.27
CA ALA A 561 19.65 -64.84 -19.22
C ALA A 561 20.79 -64.10 -18.50
N ILE A 562 20.45 -63.42 -17.40
CA ILE A 562 21.36 -62.88 -16.41
C ILE A 562 21.41 -63.96 -15.34
N ASP A 563 22.62 -64.35 -14.96
CA ASP A 563 22.90 -65.22 -13.81
C ASP A 563 21.92 -64.91 -12.67
N ASP A 564 21.40 -65.97 -12.04
CA ASP A 564 20.44 -65.95 -10.94
C ASP A 564 20.40 -64.59 -10.22
N PRO A 565 19.24 -63.91 -10.17
CA PRO A 565 19.14 -62.62 -9.49
C PRO A 565 19.74 -62.80 -8.08
N PRO A 566 20.69 -61.95 -7.65
CA PRO A 566 21.29 -62.11 -6.33
C PRO A 566 20.14 -62.11 -5.35
N ASN A 567 20.02 -63.22 -4.62
CA ASN A 567 18.97 -63.48 -3.65
C ASN A 567 18.71 -62.18 -2.87
N GLU A 568 17.47 -61.75 -2.63
CA GLU A 568 17.21 -60.54 -1.85
C GLU A 568 17.99 -60.55 -0.53
N LEU A 569 18.25 -61.73 0.03
CA LEU A 569 19.14 -61.96 1.16
C LEU A 569 20.62 -61.63 0.89
N GLN A 570 21.14 -61.91 -0.30
CA GLN A 570 22.49 -61.51 -0.74
C GLN A 570 22.60 -60.01 -0.99
N VAL A 571 21.58 -59.39 -1.61
CA VAL A 571 21.54 -57.93 -1.78
C VAL A 571 21.43 -57.24 -0.41
N LEU A 572 20.60 -57.74 0.50
CA LEU A 572 20.53 -57.25 1.88
C LEU A 572 21.86 -57.46 2.60
N LYS A 573 22.49 -58.64 2.48
CA LYS A 573 23.81 -58.92 3.09
C LYS A 573 24.89 -57.98 2.56
N GLN A 574 24.94 -57.72 1.25
CA GLN A 574 25.89 -56.78 0.66
C GLN A 574 25.63 -55.36 1.15
N ARG A 575 24.37 -54.96 1.29
CA ARG A 575 23.98 -53.64 1.78
C ARG A 575 24.26 -53.47 3.28
N CYS A 576 24.04 -54.51 4.08
CA CYS A 576 24.43 -54.57 5.50
C CYS A 576 25.94 -54.52 5.65
N GLN A 577 26.72 -55.27 4.87
CA GLN A 577 28.18 -55.21 4.89
C GLN A 577 28.73 -53.84 4.45
N ALA A 578 28.08 -53.18 3.49
CA ALA A 578 28.45 -51.82 3.07
C ALA A 578 28.18 -50.80 4.18
N LEU A 579 27.03 -50.93 4.88
CA LEU A 579 26.69 -50.11 6.04
C LEU A 579 27.64 -50.36 7.21
N GLU A 580 27.99 -51.62 7.50
CA GLU A 580 28.96 -51.98 8.55
C GLU A 580 30.32 -51.33 8.29
N ARG A 581 30.83 -51.38 7.05
CA ARG A 581 32.09 -50.70 6.69
C ARG A 581 32.00 -49.17 6.82
N GLN A 582 30.86 -48.58 6.46
CA GLN A 582 30.65 -47.13 6.65
C GLN A 582 30.63 -46.76 8.13
N VAL A 583 29.98 -47.57 8.97
CA VAL A 583 29.97 -47.37 10.42
C VAL A 583 31.39 -47.51 11.00
N GLU A 584 32.16 -48.52 10.59
CA GLU A 584 33.56 -48.65 11.01
C GLU A 584 34.40 -47.44 10.58
N THR A 585 34.21 -46.95 9.34
CA THR A 585 34.93 -45.77 8.84
C THR A 585 34.60 -44.53 9.67
N LEU A 586 33.31 -44.29 9.93
CA LEU A 586 32.86 -43.17 10.75
C LEU A 586 33.32 -43.29 12.22
N GLN A 587 33.42 -44.51 12.75
CA GLN A 587 33.92 -44.75 14.09
C GLN A 587 35.42 -44.43 14.18
N VAL A 588 36.20 -44.80 13.17
CA VAL A 588 37.62 -44.43 13.06
C VAL A 588 37.78 -42.92 12.93
N GLU A 589 36.99 -42.25 12.09
CA GLU A 589 37.00 -40.78 11.98
C GLU A 589 36.62 -40.10 13.29
N LEU A 590 35.65 -40.63 14.02
CA LEU A 590 35.24 -40.12 15.32
C LEU A 590 36.33 -40.32 16.38
N ASP A 591 37.02 -41.46 16.38
CA ASP A 591 38.14 -41.73 17.29
C ASP A 591 39.37 -40.89 16.94
N GLU A 592 39.61 -40.60 15.66
CA GLU A 592 40.62 -39.64 15.21
C GLU A 592 40.25 -38.21 15.63
N GLN A 593 38.98 -37.81 15.53
CA GLN A 593 38.53 -36.51 16.03
C GLN A 593 38.60 -36.41 17.55
N HIS A 594 38.30 -37.47 18.29
CA HIS A 594 38.51 -37.50 19.74
C HIS A 594 39.98 -37.43 20.10
N LYS A 595 40.88 -38.16 19.41
CA LYS A 595 42.33 -38.02 19.61
C LYS A 595 42.83 -36.62 19.25
N ALA A 596 42.31 -36.02 18.19
CA ALA A 596 42.64 -34.65 17.81
C ALA A 596 42.15 -33.66 18.88
N SER A 597 40.92 -33.82 19.39
CA SER A 597 40.38 -32.98 20.46
C SER A 597 41.17 -33.13 21.78
N CYS A 598 41.61 -34.34 22.14
CA CYS A 598 42.42 -34.57 23.34
C CYS A 598 43.86 -34.07 23.22
N HIS A 599 44.36 -33.75 22.02
CA HIS A 599 45.67 -33.13 21.82
C HIS A 599 45.62 -31.59 21.78
N CYS A 600 44.43 -30.99 21.83
CA CYS A 600 44.24 -29.54 21.74
C CYS A 600 43.88 -28.86 23.06
N ASP A 601 43.70 -29.60 24.17
CA ASP A 601 43.24 -29.04 25.45
C ASP A 601 44.32 -28.33 26.29
N ASP A 602 45.49 -28.02 25.72
CA ASP A 602 46.52 -27.18 26.36
C ASP A 602 46.74 -25.84 25.66
N SER A 603 45.79 -25.33 24.86
CA SER A 603 45.91 -23.99 24.26
C SER A 603 44.59 -23.35 23.82
N TYR A 604 44.14 -22.34 24.59
CA TYR A 604 43.30 -21.19 24.19
C TYR A 604 41.75 -21.32 24.08
N SER A 605 41.12 -20.73 25.11
CA SER A 605 40.02 -19.76 25.12
C SER A 605 38.72 -20.00 24.34
N ASN A 606 37.65 -20.14 25.12
CA ASN A 606 36.24 -19.84 24.80
C ASN A 606 36.05 -18.54 23.98
N SER A 607 35.25 -18.61 22.90
CA SER A 607 34.08 -17.71 22.65
C SER A 607 33.46 -17.84 21.25
N SER A 608 33.29 -19.04 20.68
CA SER A 608 32.60 -19.18 19.36
C SER A 608 31.74 -20.43 19.15
N ARG A 609 31.49 -21.25 20.19
CA ARG A 609 30.84 -22.57 20.03
C ARG A 609 29.32 -22.63 20.25
N PHE A 610 28.63 -21.51 20.49
CA PHE A 610 27.19 -21.54 20.81
C PHE A 610 26.22 -21.20 19.66
N GLU A 611 26.69 -20.82 18.45
CA GLU A 611 25.77 -20.48 17.35
C GLU A 611 25.59 -21.56 16.27
N PHE A 612 26.46 -22.56 16.18
CA PHE A 612 26.34 -23.59 15.13
C PHE A 612 25.43 -24.78 15.47
N ILE A 613 25.09 -24.97 16.76
CA ILE A 613 24.29 -26.12 17.20
C ILE A 613 22.77 -25.85 17.09
N TYR A 614 22.33 -24.58 17.05
CA TYR A 614 20.91 -24.24 16.95
C TYR A 614 20.33 -24.31 15.52
N ILE A 615 21.17 -24.30 14.48
CA ILE A 615 20.72 -24.29 13.08
C ILE A 615 20.40 -25.72 12.58
N PHE A 616 21.06 -26.75 13.10
CA PHE A 616 20.83 -28.13 12.66
C PHE A 616 19.59 -28.79 13.26
N ILE A 617 19.12 -28.34 14.43
CA ILE A 617 17.95 -28.94 15.10
C ILE A 617 16.63 -28.42 14.51
N TYR A 618 16.59 -27.21 13.95
CA TYR A 618 15.34 -26.64 13.42
C TYR A 618 14.96 -27.17 12.01
N ILE A 619 15.94 -27.61 11.23
CA ILE A 619 15.71 -28.18 9.89
C ILE A 619 15.15 -29.61 9.97
N ALA A 620 15.42 -30.35 11.05
CA ALA A 620 14.94 -31.72 11.22
C ALA A 620 13.50 -31.84 11.76
N MET A 621 12.87 -30.74 12.24
CA MET A 621 11.51 -30.76 12.80
C MET A 621 10.42 -30.21 11.85
N SER A 622 10.76 -29.78 10.63
CA SER A 622 9.77 -29.28 9.64
C SER A 622 9.49 -30.25 8.48
N ALA A 623 9.89 -31.51 8.62
CA ALA A 623 9.60 -32.58 7.66
C ALA A 623 9.01 -33.81 8.37
N THR A 624 7.83 -33.63 8.97
CA THR A 624 6.83 -34.68 9.23
C THR A 624 5.44 -34.13 9.06
#